data_AF-A0A0L1KPQ6-F1
#
_entry.id   AF-A0A0L1KPQ6-F1
#
_cell.length_a   1.000
_cell.length_b   1.000
_cell.length_c   1.000
_cell.angle_alpha   90.00
_cell.angle_beta   90.00
_cell.angle_gamma   90.00
#
_symmetry.space_group_name_H-M   'P 1'
#
loop_
_entity.id
_entity.type
_entity.pdbx_description
1 polymer ?
#
loop_
_entity_poly.entity_id
_entity_poly.type
_entity_poly.pdbx_seq_one_letter_code
_entity_poly.pdbx_strand_id
1 'polypeptide(L)'
;MKPTHSTTWKTLQNVISARPTPTNLVVEGSREVPLKTAANHLVRFFKKKARRHPAAQVARKQPRPASLLRAITEQDLHDALRFTKCRRACGPDDVYNEALLQLPKLARTALLRTFNRSLSRGIVPRAWKSGTIVPF
;
A
#
# COMPACT_ATOMS: atom_id res chain seq x y z
N MET A 1 8.08 51.78 -31.39
CA MET A 1 8.18 50.34 -31.77
C MET A 1 6.91 49.64 -31.31
N LYS A 2 6.13 49.07 -32.23
CA LYS A 2 4.86 48.39 -31.90
C LYS A 2 5.16 47.00 -31.30
N PRO A 3 4.55 46.59 -30.18
CA PRO A 3 4.75 45.24 -29.67
C PRO A 3 4.06 44.25 -30.61
N THR A 4 4.85 43.31 -31.13
CA THR A 4 4.41 42.15 -31.89
C THR A 4 3.38 41.37 -31.07
N HIS A 5 2.14 41.29 -31.56
CA HIS A 5 1.11 40.44 -30.98
C HIS A 5 1.55 38.98 -31.10
N SER A 6 2.18 38.45 -30.05
CA SER A 6 2.55 37.05 -29.93
C SER A 6 1.32 36.19 -30.15
N THR A 7 1.28 35.48 -31.28
CA THR A 7 0.22 34.52 -31.63
C THR A 7 0.04 33.52 -30.49
N THR A 8 1.14 33.11 -29.85
CA THR A 8 1.16 32.23 -28.68
C THR A 8 0.40 32.80 -27.50
N TRP A 9 0.51 34.12 -27.25
CA TRP A 9 -0.22 34.80 -26.17
C TRP A 9 -1.72 34.87 -26.44
N LYS A 10 -2.13 35.10 -27.70
CA LYS A 10 -3.53 35.05 -28.11
C LYS A 10 -4.10 33.64 -28.01
N THR A 11 -3.33 32.61 -28.37
CA THR A 11 -3.75 31.21 -28.23
C THR A 11 -3.94 30.82 -26.77
N LEU A 12 -3.00 31.21 -25.90
CA LEU A 12 -3.12 31.00 -24.44
C LEU A 12 -4.31 31.77 -23.86
N GLN A 13 -4.47 33.03 -24.24
CA GLN A 13 -5.64 33.81 -23.84
C GLN A 13 -6.93 33.13 -24.28
N ASN A 14 -7.04 32.59 -25.50
CA ASN A 14 -8.23 31.88 -25.96
C ASN A 14 -8.49 30.57 -25.20
N VAL A 15 -7.45 29.88 -24.72
CA VAL A 15 -7.62 28.69 -23.88
C VAL A 15 -8.10 29.06 -22.48
N ILE A 16 -7.60 30.18 -21.93
CA ILE A 16 -7.96 30.69 -20.61
C ILE A 16 -9.31 31.43 -20.63
N SER A 17 -9.63 32.10 -21.74
CA SER A 17 -10.80 32.94 -21.96
C SER A 17 -11.93 32.24 -22.71
N ALA A 18 -11.69 31.03 -23.24
CA ALA A 18 -12.74 30.07 -23.52
C ALA A 18 -13.46 29.88 -22.20
N ARG A 19 -14.53 30.66 -22.01
CA ARG A 19 -15.53 30.45 -20.98
C ARG A 19 -15.72 28.94 -20.94
N PRO A 20 -15.48 28.27 -19.79
CA PRO A 20 -15.69 26.84 -19.72
C PRO A 20 -17.06 26.62 -20.34
N THR A 21 -17.11 25.83 -21.42
CA THR A 21 -18.36 25.50 -22.09
C THR A 21 -19.29 25.17 -20.94
N PRO A 22 -20.42 25.88 -20.74
CA PRO A 22 -21.27 25.58 -19.62
C PRO A 22 -21.62 24.12 -19.80
N THR A 23 -21.00 23.25 -19.00
CA THR A 23 -21.36 21.84 -18.97
C THR A 23 -22.77 21.93 -18.48
N ASN A 24 -23.73 21.83 -19.41
CA ASN A 24 -25.13 21.98 -19.14
C ASN A 24 -25.43 21.03 -17.99
N LEU A 25 -25.47 21.57 -16.77
CA LEU A 25 -25.95 20.89 -15.60
C LEU A 25 -27.42 20.77 -15.92
N VAL A 26 -27.81 19.59 -16.40
CA VAL A 26 -29.18 19.29 -16.78
C VAL A 26 -30.01 19.58 -15.54
N VAL A 27 -30.80 20.66 -15.64
CA VAL A 27 -31.86 20.96 -14.70
C VAL A 27 -32.95 19.96 -15.03
N GLU A 28 -33.00 18.86 -14.30
CA GLU A 28 -34.12 17.92 -14.38
C GLU A 28 -35.31 18.58 -13.66
N GLY A 29 -36.17 19.28 -14.42
CA GLY A 29 -37.45 19.81 -13.92
C GLY A 29 -37.39 20.99 -12.94
N SER A 30 -36.61 22.03 -13.26
CA SER A 30 -36.55 23.32 -12.53
C SER A 30 -36.07 23.29 -11.08
N ARG A 31 -35.45 22.20 -10.60
CA ARG A 31 -34.87 22.11 -9.24
C ARG A 31 -33.35 22.21 -9.27
N GLU A 32 -32.78 22.97 -8.33
CA GLU A 32 -31.33 23.04 -8.14
C GLU A 32 -30.77 21.67 -7.80
N VAL A 33 -29.86 21.17 -8.64
CA VAL A 33 -29.21 19.88 -8.41
C VAL A 33 -28.19 20.07 -7.27
N PRO A 34 -28.28 19.28 -6.18
CA PRO A 34 -27.33 19.37 -5.08
C PRO A 34 -25.88 19.23 -5.57
N LEU A 35 -24.96 20.03 -5.05
CA LEU A 35 -23.55 20.09 -5.47
C LEU A 35 -22.88 18.71 -5.53
N LYS A 36 -23.21 17.83 -4.57
CA LYS A 36 -22.74 16.44 -4.53
C LYS A 36 -23.16 15.63 -5.76
N THR A 37 -24.38 15.82 -6.23
CA THR A 37 -24.96 15.10 -7.37
C THR A 37 -24.33 15.60 -8.66
N ALA A 38 -24.13 16.92 -8.78
CA ALA A 38 -23.41 17.52 -9.90
C ALA A 38 -21.95 17.04 -9.97
N ALA A 39 -21.25 17.02 -8.83
CA ALA A 39 -19.88 16.51 -8.74
C ALA A 39 -19.79 15.02 -9.15
N ASN A 40 -20.71 14.19 -8.66
CA ASN A 40 -20.77 12.78 -9.02
C ASN A 40 -21.04 12.57 -10.52
N HIS A 41 -21.91 13.39 -11.10
CA HIS A 41 -22.19 13.36 -12.53
C HIS A 41 -20.96 13.71 -13.37
N LEU A 42 -20.20 14.75 -12.99
CA LEU A 42 -18.95 15.12 -13.64
C LEU A 42 -17.91 13.99 -13.54
N VAL A 43 -17.73 13.39 -12.37
CA VAL A 43 -16.80 12.26 -12.19
C VAL A 43 -17.18 11.10 -13.11
N ARG A 44 -18.48 10.77 -13.20
CA ARG A 44 -18.98 9.69 -14.08
C ARG A 44 -18.77 10.03 -15.56
N PHE A 45 -19.02 11.27 -15.95
CA PHE A 45 -18.79 11.77 -17.30
C PHE A 45 -17.31 11.67 -17.70
N PHE A 46 -16.40 12.20 -16.88
CA PHE A 46 -14.97 12.14 -17.14
C PHE A 46 -14.44 10.71 -17.11
N LYS A 47 -14.90 9.84 -16.21
CA LYS A 47 -14.55 8.40 -16.26
C LYS A 47 -14.94 7.73 -17.58
N LYS A 48 -16.09 8.09 -18.16
CA LYS A 48 -16.56 7.52 -19.43
C LYS A 48 -15.81 8.09 -20.64
N LYS A 49 -15.49 9.38 -20.63
CA LYS A 49 -14.89 10.09 -21.78
C LYS A 49 -13.37 10.17 -21.74
N ALA A 50 -12.74 10.13 -20.58
CA ALA A 50 -11.30 10.22 -20.44
C ALA A 50 -10.67 8.95 -21.02
N ARG A 51 -10.16 9.06 -22.24
CA ARG A 51 -9.24 8.08 -22.81
C ARG A 51 -7.85 8.44 -22.33
N ARG A 52 -7.12 7.43 -21.88
CA ARG A 52 -5.73 7.59 -21.48
C ARG A 52 -4.91 8.02 -22.70
N HIS A 53 -4.17 9.12 -22.58
CA HIS A 53 -3.34 9.61 -23.67
C HIS A 53 -2.25 8.58 -24.02
N PRO A 54 -1.89 8.36 -25.30
CA PRO A 54 -0.89 7.36 -25.69
C PRO A 54 0.47 7.55 -24.99
N ALA A 55 0.85 8.82 -24.75
CA ALA A 55 2.07 9.17 -24.04
C ALA A 55 1.93 9.23 -22.50
N ALA A 56 0.74 8.97 -21.94
CA ALA A 56 0.53 9.02 -20.50
C ALA A 56 1.17 7.80 -19.82
N GLN A 57 2.23 8.04 -19.05
CA GLN A 57 2.91 7.00 -18.27
C GLN A 57 1.93 6.33 -17.29
N VAL A 58 2.07 5.00 -17.11
CA VAL A 58 1.27 4.29 -16.10
C VAL A 58 1.77 4.79 -14.77
N ALA A 59 0.87 5.18 -13.86
CA ALA A 59 1.24 5.37 -12.47
C ALA A 59 1.90 4.07 -11.98
N ARG A 60 3.24 4.05 -11.94
CA ARG A 60 3.98 2.96 -11.32
C ARG A 60 3.57 3.00 -9.87
N LYS A 61 2.98 1.91 -9.37
CA LYS A 61 2.88 1.71 -7.92
C LYS A 61 4.29 1.92 -7.38
N GLN A 62 4.46 2.89 -6.49
CA GLN A 62 5.73 3.09 -5.84
C GLN A 62 6.17 1.74 -5.28
N PRO A 63 7.43 1.32 -5.51
CA PRO A 63 7.95 0.14 -4.84
C PRO A 63 7.71 0.35 -3.35
N ARG A 64 6.98 -0.59 -2.74
CA ARG A 64 6.73 -0.56 -1.30
C ARG A 64 8.11 -0.45 -0.64
N PRO A 65 8.32 0.50 0.30
CA PRO A 65 9.63 0.67 0.91
C PRO A 65 10.13 -0.68 1.41
N ALA A 66 11.36 -1.04 1.03
CA ALA A 66 12.05 -2.16 1.65
C ALA A 66 12.03 -1.91 3.16
N SER A 67 11.73 -2.93 3.97
CA SER A 67 11.67 -2.76 5.41
C SER A 67 12.94 -2.08 5.92
N LEU A 68 12.79 -1.16 6.87
CA LEU A 68 13.92 -0.51 7.56
C LEU A 68 14.84 -1.54 8.24
N LEU A 69 14.32 -2.74 8.52
CA LEU A 69 15.03 -3.82 9.19
C LEU A 69 15.72 -4.73 8.18
N ARG A 70 16.99 -5.04 8.47
CA ARG A 70 17.82 -6.00 7.72
C ARG A 70 17.15 -7.37 7.71
N ALA A 71 17.16 -8.04 6.54
CA ALA A 71 16.73 -9.42 6.46
C ALA A 71 17.58 -10.33 7.37
N ILE A 72 16.92 -11.30 8.00
CA ILE A 72 17.53 -12.36 8.78
C ILE A 72 18.20 -13.33 7.80
N THR A 73 19.45 -13.69 8.06
CA THR A 73 20.22 -14.64 7.25
C THR A 73 20.05 -16.08 7.76
N GLU A 74 20.48 -17.07 6.97
CA GLU A 74 20.52 -18.47 7.43
C GLU A 74 21.44 -18.64 8.64
N GLN A 75 22.55 -17.91 8.69
CA GLN A 75 23.48 -17.92 9.81
C GLN A 75 22.85 -17.33 11.08
N ASP A 76 22.15 -16.20 10.96
CA ASP A 76 21.43 -15.58 12.08
C ASP A 76 20.42 -16.58 12.69
N LEU A 77 19.67 -17.30 11.84
CA LEU A 77 18.73 -18.32 12.30
C LEU A 77 19.45 -19.51 12.95
N HIS A 78 20.55 -19.97 12.37
CA HIS A 78 21.33 -21.07 12.92
C HIS A 78 21.87 -20.74 14.32
N ASP A 79 22.44 -19.55 14.49
CA ASP A 79 22.98 -19.09 15.77
C ASP A 79 21.86 -18.89 16.79
N ALA A 80 20.74 -18.29 16.39
CA ALA A 80 19.57 -18.16 17.26
C ALA A 80 19.07 -19.52 17.77
N LEU A 81 18.94 -20.52 16.88
CA LEU A 81 18.55 -21.88 17.27
C LEU A 81 19.58 -22.48 18.23
N ARG A 82 20.88 -22.33 17.97
CA ARG A 82 21.95 -22.85 18.85
C ARG A 82 21.87 -22.30 20.27
N PHE A 83 21.50 -21.02 20.44
CA PHE A 83 21.40 -20.37 21.74
C PHE A 83 19.98 -20.44 22.36
N THR A 84 19.04 -21.14 21.72
CA THR A 84 17.67 -21.24 22.21
C THR A 84 17.61 -22.12 23.47
N LYS A 85 17.05 -21.58 24.55
CA LYS A 85 16.91 -22.29 25.83
C LYS A 85 15.73 -23.27 25.77
N CYS A 86 16.01 -24.55 26.02
CA CYS A 86 14.98 -25.58 26.18
C CYS A 86 14.25 -25.47 27.52
N ARG A 87 13.17 -26.26 27.69
CA ARG A 87 12.35 -26.38 28.90
C ARG A 87 11.72 -25.05 29.33
N ARG A 88 11.25 -24.30 28.34
CA ARG A 88 10.47 -23.07 28.53
C ARG A 88 9.03 -23.32 28.09
N ALA A 89 8.10 -22.58 28.70
CA ALA A 89 6.72 -22.59 28.24
C ALA A 89 6.65 -22.18 26.76
N CYS A 90 5.88 -22.93 25.99
CA CYS A 90 5.60 -22.70 24.58
C CYS A 90 4.71 -21.46 24.37
N GLY A 91 4.61 -21.04 23.12
CA GLY A 91 3.67 -20.01 22.70
C GLY A 91 2.22 -20.53 22.66
N PRO A 92 1.27 -19.71 22.18
CA PRO A 92 -0.12 -20.13 21.98
C PRO A 92 -0.30 -21.17 20.85
N ASP A 93 0.76 -21.47 20.11
CA ASP A 93 0.83 -22.49 19.05
C ASP A 93 1.24 -23.87 19.59
N ASP A 94 1.53 -23.98 20.89
CA ASP A 94 2.00 -25.19 21.55
C ASP A 94 3.30 -25.78 20.95
N VAL A 95 4.10 -24.91 20.31
CA VAL A 95 5.40 -25.30 19.75
C VAL A 95 6.49 -25.06 20.78
N TYR A 96 7.12 -26.13 21.23
CA TYR A 96 8.26 -26.09 22.15
C TYR A 96 9.57 -25.80 21.42
N ASN A 97 10.52 -25.19 22.14
CA ASN A 97 11.84 -24.84 21.61
C ASN A 97 12.62 -26.08 21.14
N GLU A 98 12.40 -27.22 21.80
CA GLU A 98 12.97 -28.53 21.47
C GLU A 98 12.60 -28.96 20.04
N ALA A 99 11.35 -28.70 19.63
CA ALA A 99 10.89 -29.00 18.27
C ALA A 99 11.64 -28.15 17.23
N LEU A 100 11.94 -26.89 17.56
CA LEU A 100 12.70 -25.99 16.67
C LEU A 100 14.13 -26.49 16.42
N LEU A 101 14.77 -27.08 17.44
CA LEU A 101 16.11 -27.66 17.31
C LEU A 101 16.14 -28.87 16.37
N GLN A 102 15.08 -29.68 16.40
CA GLN A 102 14.94 -30.91 15.60
C GLN A 102 14.46 -30.66 14.16
N LEU A 103 14.20 -29.41 13.77
CA LEU A 103 13.71 -29.10 12.44
C LEU A 103 14.67 -29.55 11.33
N PRO A 104 14.18 -30.26 10.30
CA PRO A 104 14.97 -30.56 9.12
C PRO A 104 15.29 -29.27 8.34
N LYS A 105 16.33 -29.31 7.50
CA LYS A 105 16.80 -28.15 6.72
C LYS A 105 15.67 -27.45 5.95
N LEU A 106 14.78 -28.22 5.31
CA LEU A 106 13.64 -27.70 4.57
C LEU A 106 12.71 -26.84 5.45
N ALA A 107 12.43 -27.31 6.67
CA ALA A 107 11.58 -26.58 7.61
C ALA A 107 12.27 -25.33 8.15
N ARG A 108 13.59 -25.37 8.38
CA ARG A 108 14.37 -24.17 8.76
C ARG A 108 14.33 -23.11 7.65
N THR A 109 14.42 -23.50 6.39
CA THR A 109 14.25 -22.57 5.25
C THR A 109 12.85 -21.96 5.20
N ALA A 110 11.81 -22.75 5.48
CA ALA A 110 10.44 -22.24 5.55
C ALA A 110 10.24 -21.25 6.72
N LEU A 111 10.84 -21.55 7.88
CA LEU A 111 10.84 -20.67 9.06
C LEU A 111 11.52 -19.33 8.75
N LEU A 112 12.72 -19.37 8.15
CA LEU A 112 13.45 -18.17 7.73
C LEU A 112 12.62 -17.27 6.79
N ARG A 113 11.99 -17.88 5.78
CA ARG A 113 11.11 -17.17 4.84
C ARG A 113 9.93 -16.53 5.57
N THR A 114 9.38 -17.21 6.56
CA THR A 114 8.25 -16.71 7.37
C THR A 114 8.66 -15.50 8.18
N PHE A 115 9.78 -15.56 8.90
CA PHE A 115 10.30 -14.42 9.67
C PHE A 115 10.64 -13.22 8.80
N ASN A 116 11.33 -13.42 7.67
CA ASN A 116 11.64 -12.32 6.75
C ASN A 116 10.38 -11.71 6.11
N ARG A 117 9.35 -12.52 5.85
CA ARG A 117 8.04 -12.00 5.39
C ARG A 117 7.34 -11.19 6.48
N SER A 118 7.40 -11.64 7.72
CA SER A 118 6.88 -10.92 8.89
C SER A 118 7.57 -9.55 9.02
N LEU A 119 8.91 -9.57 9.02
CA LEU A 119 9.77 -8.41 9.16
C LEU A 119 9.55 -7.39 8.03
N SER A 120 9.55 -7.85 6.78
CA SER A 120 9.35 -7.00 5.59
C SER A 120 7.99 -6.31 5.55
N ARG A 121 6.98 -6.89 6.20
CA ARG A 121 5.61 -6.39 6.23
C ARG A 121 5.26 -5.68 7.54
N GLY A 122 6.17 -5.68 8.52
CA GLY A 122 5.87 -5.21 9.89
C GLY A 122 4.77 -6.01 10.57
N ILE A 123 4.59 -7.28 10.19
CA ILE A 123 3.61 -8.17 10.81
C ILE A 123 4.30 -8.83 12.01
N VAL A 124 3.62 -8.88 13.15
CA VAL A 124 4.09 -9.56 14.35
C VAL A 124 2.98 -10.47 14.90
N PRO A 125 3.32 -11.54 15.64
CA PRO A 125 2.34 -12.34 16.36
C PRO A 125 1.47 -11.49 17.29
N ARG A 126 0.20 -11.88 17.47
CA ARG A 126 -0.70 -11.21 18.43
C ARG A 126 -0.30 -11.45 19.88
N ALA A 127 0.33 -12.59 20.16
CA ALA A 127 0.85 -12.97 21.46
C ALA A 127 2.17 -13.73 21.28
N TRP A 128 3.12 -13.49 22.19
CA TRP A 128 4.45 -14.11 22.15
C TRP A 128 4.60 -15.26 23.14
N LYS A 129 3.89 -15.20 24.26
CA LYS A 129 3.95 -16.18 25.34
C LYS A 129 2.57 -16.30 25.97
N SER A 130 2.18 -17.54 26.28
CA SER A 130 1.03 -17.82 27.14
C SER A 130 1.54 -18.25 28.51
N GLY A 131 0.81 -17.88 29.57
CA GLY A 131 1.14 -18.26 30.94
C GLY A 131 -0.11 -18.45 31.75
N THR A 132 -0.19 -19.56 32.47
CA THR A 132 -1.27 -19.84 33.43
C THR A 132 -0.85 -19.36 34.80
N ILE A 133 -1.61 -18.45 35.39
CA ILE A 133 -1.45 -18.05 36.79
C ILE A 133 -2.33 -18.99 37.61
N VAL A 134 -1.71 -19.78 38.49
CA VAL A 134 -2.43 -20.60 39.46
C VAL A 134 -2.44 -19.83 40.78
N PRO A 135 -3.57 -19.23 41.19
CA PRO A 135 -3.68 -18.63 42.51
C PRO A 135 -3.62 -19.74 43.57
N PHE A 136 -2.84 -19.48 44.61
CA PHE A 136 -2.74 -20.30 45.82
C PHE A 136 -3.73 -19.81 46.88
#